data_AF-A0A833PFD5-F1
#
_entry.id   AF-A0A833PFD5-F1
#
_cell.length_a   1.000
_cell.length_b   1.000
_cell.length_c   1.000
_cell.angle_alpha   90.00
_cell.angle_beta   90.00
_cell.angle_gamma   90.00
#
_symmetry.space_group_name_H-M   'P 1'
#
loop_
_entity.id
_entity.type
_entity.pdbx_description
1 polymer ?
#
loop_
_entity_poly.entity_id
_entity_poly.type
_entity_poly.pdbx_seq_one_letter_code
_entity_poly.pdbx_strand_id
1 'polypeptide(L)' 'MTKFRNLKIAITEDQLLDDVMMELERIGYKISYKTIAPVRCVIFDNCHYSLLGSDIDLVDNYELTTLAELKEMEND' A
#
# COMPACT_ATOMS: atom_id res chain seq x y z
N MET A 1 -6.44 1.93 16.05
CA MET A 1 -6.65 3.34 15.57
C MET A 1 -5.60 3.72 14.50
N THR A 2 -5.45 2.88 13.46
CA THR A 2 -4.23 2.79 12.63
C THR A 2 -4.36 3.47 11.24
N LYS A 3 -5.54 4.02 10.93
CA LYS A 3 -5.92 4.58 9.60
C LYS A 3 -5.22 5.90 9.21
N PHE A 4 -4.26 6.38 10.01
CA PHE A 4 -3.58 7.67 9.82
C PHE A 4 -2.06 7.54 9.68
N ARG A 5 -1.53 6.32 9.49
CA ARG A 5 -0.10 6.14 9.22
C ARG A 5 0.18 6.29 7.73
N ASN A 6 1.29 6.95 7.41
CA ASN A 6 1.83 7.02 6.06
C ASN A 6 2.64 5.75 5.81
N LEU A 7 2.05 4.77 5.13
CA LEU A 7 2.68 3.47 4.90
C LEU A 7 2.96 3.23 3.41
N LYS A 8 4.02 2.47 3.14
CA LYS A 8 4.38 2.00 1.80
C LYS A 8 4.63 0.51 1.79
N ILE A 9 4.28 -0.15 0.70
CA ILE A 9 4.47 -1.59 0.50
C ILE A 9 5.08 -1.84 -0.86
N ALA A 10 6.07 -2.74 -0.91
CA ALA A 10 6.74 -3.13 -2.14
C ALA A 10 5.91 -4.19 -2.87
N ILE A 11 5.78 -4.04 -4.18
CA ILE A 11 5.20 -5.08 -5.03
C ILE A 11 6.33 -5.99 -5.49
N THR A 12 6.22 -7.26 -5.09
CA THR A 12 7.23 -8.30 -5.32
C THR A 12 6.54 -9.62 -5.67
N GLU A 13 7.31 -10.65 -6.00
CA GLU A 13 6.76 -11.99 -6.30
C GLU A 13 6.00 -12.60 -5.09
N ASP A 14 6.40 -12.26 -3.87
CA ASP A 14 5.78 -12.73 -2.62
C ASP A 14 4.62 -11.82 -2.14
N GLN A 15 4.48 -10.62 -2.71
CA GLN A 15 3.47 -9.63 -2.34
C GLN A 15 2.90 -8.99 -3.62
N LEU A 16 1.96 -9.71 -4.23
CA LEU A 16 1.38 -9.33 -5.52
C LEU A 16 0.50 -8.09 -5.38
N LEU A 17 0.50 -7.28 -6.44
CA LEU A 17 -0.29 -6.04 -6.50
C LEU A 17 -1.77 -6.28 -6.19
N ASP A 18 -2.35 -7.32 -6.78
CA ASP A 18 -3.78 -7.63 -6.63
C ASP A 18 -4.15 -7.97 -5.18
N ASP A 19 -3.28 -8.72 -4.48
CA ASP A 19 -3.50 -9.07 -3.07
C ASP A 19 -3.41 -7.83 -2.17
N VAL A 20 -2.42 -6.97 -2.42
CA VAL A 20 -2.25 -5.71 -1.69
C VAL A 20 -3.44 -4.77 -1.91
N MET A 21 -3.89 -4.61 -3.15
CA MET A 21 -5.05 -3.78 -3.48
C MET A 21 -6.33 -4.32 -2.86
N MET A 22 -6.57 -5.63 -2.97
CA MET A 22 -7.73 -6.28 -2.39
C MET A 22 -7.80 -6.06 -0.89
N GLU A 23 -6.66 -6.21 -0.20
CA GLU A 23 -6.60 -6.02 1.26
C GLU A 23 -6.81 -4.56 1.66
N LEU A 24 -6.21 -3.60 0.95
CA LEU A 24 -6.44 -2.17 1.16
C LEU A 24 -7.91 -1.79 0.99
N GLU A 25 -8.56 -2.29 -0.05
CA GLU A 25 -9.98 -2.04 -0.30
C GLU A 25 -10.87 -2.70 0.76
N ARG A 26 -10.52 -3.93 1.19
CA ARG A 26 -11.22 -4.67 2.25
C ARG A 26 -11.25 -3.91 3.57
N ILE A 27 -10.14 -3.31 3.98
CA ILE A 27 -10.04 -2.52 5.23
C ILE A 27 -10.55 -1.06 5.07
N GLY A 28 -11.01 -0.70 3.86
CA GLY A 28 -11.74 0.53 3.56
C GLY A 28 -10.90 1.68 2.99
N TYR A 29 -9.68 1.41 2.51
CA TYR A 29 -8.95 2.39 1.69
C TYR A 29 -9.54 2.47 0.29
N LYS A 30 -9.40 3.63 -0.33
CA LYS A 30 -9.86 3.88 -1.70
C LYS A 30 -8.68 4.26 -2.59
N ILE A 31 -8.70 3.82 -3.83
CA ILE A 31 -7.67 4.25 -4.77
C ILE A 31 -7.79 5.76 -5.04
N SER A 32 -6.70 6.50 -4.92
CA SER A 32 -6.59 7.92 -5.27
C SER A 32 -5.87 8.13 -6.60
N TYR A 33 -4.88 7.29 -6.90
CA TYR A 33 -4.06 7.44 -8.10
C TYR A 33 -3.63 6.07 -8.66
N LYS A 34 -3.69 5.96 -9.99
CA LYS A 34 -3.23 4.79 -10.74
C LYS A 34 -2.23 5.21 -11.80
N THR A 35 -1.04 4.63 -11.76
CA THR A 35 -0.04 4.78 -12.82
C THR A 35 -0.30 3.80 -13.98
N ILE A 36 0.21 4.14 -15.15
CA ILE A 36 0.24 3.27 -16.35
C ILE A 36 1.54 2.46 -16.46
N ALA A 37 2.56 2.80 -15.67
CA ALA A 37 3.81 2.04 -15.60
C ALA A 37 3.62 0.75 -14.78
N PRO A 38 4.52 -0.25 -14.95
CA PRO A 38 4.57 -1.39 -14.04
C PRO A 38 4.67 -0.90 -12.59
N VAL A 39 3.71 -1.30 -11.75
CA VAL A 39 3.65 -0.87 -10.35
C VAL A 39 4.75 -1.58 -9.57
N ARG A 40 5.58 -0.81 -8.87
CA ARG A 40 6.68 -1.31 -8.04
C ARG A 40 6.42 -1.12 -6.55
N CYS A 41 5.60 -0.14 -6.19
CA CYS A 41 5.17 0.04 -4.82
C CYS A 41 3.77 0.69 -4.74
N VAL A 42 3.14 0.51 -3.58
CA VAL A 42 1.88 1.16 -3.22
C VAL A 42 2.13 1.99 -1.97
N ILE A 43 1.62 3.21 -1.97
CA ILE A 43 1.60 4.08 -0.80
C ILE A 43 0.17 4.25 -0.34
N PHE A 44 -0.05 4.37 0.97
CA PHE A 44 -1.37 4.59 1.51
C PHE A 44 -1.34 5.43 2.79
N ASP A 45 -2.27 6.37 2.85
CA ASP A 45 -2.49 7.30 3.95
C ASP A 45 -3.93 7.82 3.91
N ASN A 46 -4.46 8.32 5.02
CA ASN A 46 -5.76 9.01 5.07
C ASN A 46 -6.92 8.26 4.37
N CYS A 47 -6.99 6.93 4.55
CA CYS A 47 -7.97 6.05 3.88
C CYS A 47 -7.90 6.04 2.34
N HIS A 48 -6.77 6.45 1.74
CA HIS A 48 -6.52 6.38 0.31
C HIS A 48 -5.20 5.68 -0.01
N TYR A 49 -5.09 5.08 -1.20
CA TYR A 49 -3.86 4.48 -1.67
C TYR A 49 -3.54 4.86 -3.12
N SER A 50 -2.25 4.93 -3.44
CA SER A 50 -1.75 5.28 -4.77
C SER A 50 -0.77 4.22 -5.28
N LEU A 51 -0.90 3.88 -6.56
CA LEU A 51 -0.03 2.94 -7.25
C LEU A 51 1.12 3.68 -7.91
N LEU A 52 2.35 3.34 -7.56
CA LEU A 52 3.56 4.00 -8.05
C LEU A 52 4.42 3.04 -8.89
N GLY A 53 4.95 3.55 -9.99
CA GLY A 53 5.91 2.81 -10.83
C GLY A 53 7.37 2.99 -10.40
N SER A 54 7.61 3.78 -9.36
CA SER A 54 8.93 4.09 -8.83
C SER A 54 9.35 3.07 -7.79
N ASP A 55 10.66 2.87 -7.64
CA ASP A 55 11.21 2.00 -6.59
C ASP A 55 10.84 2.51 -5.21
N ILE A 56 10.61 1.56 -4.29
CA ILE A 56 10.13 1.86 -2.94
C ILE A 56 11.12 2.71 -2.13
N ASP A 57 12.41 2.61 -2.45
CA ASP A 57 13.48 3.37 -1.81
C ASP A 57 13.44 4.86 -2.16
N LEU A 58 12.75 5.23 -3.25
CA LEU A 58 12.57 6.64 -3.66
C LEU A 58 11.38 7.31 -2.95
N VAL A 59 10.57 6.53 -2.23
CA VAL A 59 9.42 7.03 -1.49
C VAL A 59 9.85 7.32 -0.06
N ASP A 60 10.36 8.53 0.15
CA ASP A 60 10.67 9.03 1.50
C ASP A 60 9.39 9.43 2.25
N ASN A 61 9.43 9.40 3.59
CA ASN A 61 8.35 9.78 4.51
C ASN A 61 7.18 8.78 4.65
N TYR A 62 7.26 7.61 4.03
CA TYR A 62 6.35 6.50 4.27
C TYR A 62 7.11 5.36 4.94
N GLU A 63 6.57 4.84 6.04
CA GLU A 63 7.12 3.69 6.73
C GLU A 63 6.85 2.42 5.92
N LEU A 64 7.86 1.55 5.81
CA LEU A 64 7.71 0.29 5.09
C LEU A 64 6.82 -0.67 5.88
N THR A 65 5.89 -1.31 5.18
CA THR A 65 5.06 -2.38 5.73
C THR A 65 4.93 -3.53 4.74
N THR A 66 4.30 -4.60 5.19
CA THR A 66 4.08 -5.84 4.45
C THR A 66 2.59 -6.18 4.35
N LEU A 67 2.24 -7.06 3.42
CA LEU A 67 0.88 -7.58 3.26
C LEU A 67 0.42 -8.35 4.51
N ALA A 68 1.34 -9.00 5.21
CA ALA A 68 1.04 -9.70 6.46
C ALA A 68 0.63 -8.71 7.55
N GLU A 69 1.42 -7.66 7.76
CA GLU A 69 1.08 -6.58 8.70
C GLU A 69 -0.21 -5.86 8.31
N LEU A 70 -0.42 -5.61 7.02
CA LEU A 70 -1.65 -4.99 6.50
C LEU A 70 -2.90 -5.79 6.88
N LYS A 71 -2.84 -7.13 6.83
CA LYS A 71 -3.93 -8.03 7.25
C LYS A 71 -4.19 -7.97 8.76
N GLU A 72 -3.17 -7.72 9.55
CA GLU A 72 -3.29 -7.60 11.02
C GLU A 72 -3.89 -6.24 11.45
N MET A 73 -3.77 -5.19 10.62
CA MET A 73 -4.29 -3.84 10.90
C MET A 73 -5.82 -3.76 11.04
N GLU A 74 -6.57 -4.80 10.66
CA GLU A 74 -8.03 -4.86 10.83
C GLU A 74 -8.46 -4.89 12.32
N ASN A 75 -7.60 -5.39 13.21
CA ASN A 75 -7.96 -5.72 14.59
C ASN A 75 -7.60 -4.62 15.64
N ASP A 76 -7.21 -3.42 15.20
CA ASP A 76 -6.66 -2.35 16.06
C ASP A 76 -7.31 -0.96 15.83
#